data_AF-A0A8J4E7V8-F1
#
_entry.id   AF-A0A8J4E7V8-F1
#
_cell.length_a   1.000
_cell.length_b   1.000
_cell.length_c   1.000
_cell.angle_alpha   90.00
_cell.angle_beta   90.00
_cell.angle_gamma   90.00
#
_symmetry.space_group_name_H-M   'P 1'
#
loop_
_entity.id
_entity.type
_entity.pdbx_description
1 polymer ?
#
loop_
_entity_poly.entity_id
_entity_poly.type
_entity_poly.pdbx_seq_one_letter_code
_entity_poly.pdbx_strand_id
1 'polypeptide(L)'
;MRRVHPPGGDAELPPGVEVYSFPADGAAIRRTRAGVAEPDGFLPFIDSGQRARYFVGDASTSPERPSNATYKLGVVRPHSAFTPHAHGGEHFVLSLGYASCGLYDQHAERAVRVSLTPGTLIRIPALMPHSFGNRAGSPLLILAANTGFGIDHEDYAITASDAEARGAEPRDAGAPVDDFPRLAKALRALESANDPGAMTLRERLASRLRRAAHRLEAPR
;
A
#
# COMPACT_ATOMS: atom_id res chain seq x y z
N MET A 1 -27.90 5.49 -26.25
CA MET A 1 -27.21 5.54 -24.94
C MET A 1 -28.22 5.93 -23.88
N ARG A 2 -28.54 5.03 -22.94
CA ARG A 2 -29.58 5.24 -21.91
C ARG A 2 -28.90 5.82 -20.66
N ARG A 3 -29.16 7.11 -20.35
CA ARG A 3 -28.70 7.74 -19.11
C ARG A 3 -29.41 7.06 -17.94
N VAL A 4 -28.65 6.52 -17.00
CA VAL A 4 -29.16 6.05 -15.71
C VAL A 4 -28.98 7.21 -14.73
N HIS A 5 -30.09 7.76 -14.22
CA HIS A 5 -30.02 8.71 -13.11
C HIS A 5 -29.56 7.98 -11.85
N PRO A 6 -28.65 8.56 -11.05
CA PRO A 6 -28.31 8.01 -9.75
C PRO A 6 -29.56 8.03 -8.85
N PRO A 7 -29.71 7.05 -7.94
CA PRO A 7 -30.83 6.99 -7.01
C PRO A 7 -30.87 8.29 -6.18
N GLY A 8 -32.09 8.78 -5.95
CA GLY A 8 -32.35 10.14 -5.45
C GLY A 8 -31.65 10.44 -4.12
N GLY A 9 -30.91 11.56 -4.09
CA GLY A 9 -30.36 12.13 -2.86
C GLY A 9 -29.01 12.83 -3.02
N ASP A 10 -28.18 12.40 -3.96
CA ASP A 10 -26.84 12.97 -4.12
C ASP A 10 -26.84 14.13 -5.11
N ALA A 11 -26.44 15.31 -4.64
CA ALA A 11 -26.18 16.46 -5.51
C ALA A 11 -25.18 16.08 -6.63
N GLU A 12 -25.37 16.67 -7.82
CA GLU A 12 -24.45 16.49 -8.93
C GLU A 12 -23.04 16.93 -8.49
N LEU A 13 -22.04 16.07 -8.70
CA LEU A 13 -20.66 16.40 -8.35
C LEU A 13 -20.16 17.58 -9.19
N PRO A 14 -19.47 18.57 -8.59
CA PRO A 14 -18.84 19.64 -9.35
C PRO A 14 -17.84 19.08 -10.37
N PRO A 15 -17.57 19.80 -11.48
CA PRO A 15 -16.52 19.44 -12.43
C PRO A 15 -15.17 19.22 -11.72
N GLY A 16 -14.49 18.13 -12.05
CA GLY A 16 -13.19 17.77 -11.45
C GLY A 16 -13.26 17.09 -10.08
N VAL A 17 -14.43 17.02 -9.44
CA VAL A 17 -14.60 16.29 -8.18
C VAL A 17 -14.81 14.80 -8.45
N GLU A 18 -14.02 13.98 -7.76
CA GLU A 18 -14.14 12.53 -7.75
C GLU A 18 -14.39 12.03 -6.33
N VAL A 19 -15.35 11.12 -6.17
CA VAL A 19 -15.63 10.46 -4.90
C VAL A 19 -15.26 9.00 -5.02
N TYR A 20 -14.44 8.52 -4.10
CA TYR A 20 -14.06 7.11 -4.03
C TYR A 20 -14.79 6.42 -2.88
N SER A 21 -15.43 5.31 -3.19
CA SER A 21 -16.08 4.44 -2.22
C SER A 21 -15.35 3.10 -2.15
N PHE A 22 -15.22 2.58 -0.93
CA PHE A 22 -14.46 1.38 -0.62
C PHE A 22 -15.32 0.36 0.13
N PRO A 23 -16.12 -0.44 -0.58
CA PRO A 23 -16.94 -1.46 0.05
C PRO A 23 -16.14 -2.52 0.79
N ALA A 24 -16.81 -3.17 1.75
CA ALA A 24 -16.20 -4.19 2.62
C ALA A 24 -15.79 -5.50 1.90
N ASP A 25 -16.05 -5.62 0.59
CA ASP A 25 -15.57 -6.72 -0.26
C ASP A 25 -14.19 -6.45 -0.88
N GLY A 26 -13.65 -5.23 -0.70
CA GLY A 26 -12.35 -4.83 -1.23
C GLY A 26 -12.40 -4.21 -2.62
N ALA A 27 -13.61 -3.98 -3.18
CA ALA A 27 -13.76 -3.20 -4.40
C ALA A 27 -13.41 -1.72 -4.18
N ALA A 28 -13.03 -1.02 -5.25
CA ALA A 28 -12.88 0.43 -5.26
C ALA A 28 -13.74 1.00 -6.36
N ILE A 29 -14.60 1.96 -6.04
CA ILE A 29 -15.57 2.56 -6.96
C ILE A 29 -15.26 4.06 -7.04
N ARG A 30 -15.10 4.60 -8.25
CA ARG A 30 -15.01 6.06 -8.50
C ARG A 30 -16.34 6.55 -9.04
N ARG A 31 -16.85 7.60 -8.41
CA ARG A 31 -17.96 8.41 -8.88
C ARG A 31 -17.43 9.77 -9.30
N THR A 32 -17.73 10.16 -10.53
CA THR A 32 -17.46 11.51 -11.06
C THR A 32 -18.78 12.10 -11.56
N ARG A 33 -18.72 13.35 -12.03
CA ARG A 33 -19.86 13.95 -12.76
C ARG A 33 -20.28 13.12 -13.98
N ALA A 34 -19.35 12.41 -14.63
CA ALA A 34 -19.62 11.63 -15.85
C ALA A 34 -20.28 10.26 -15.56
N GLY A 35 -20.22 9.77 -14.32
CA GLY A 35 -20.84 8.51 -13.92
C GLY A 35 -20.05 7.76 -12.85
N VAL A 36 -20.37 6.46 -12.71
CA VAL A 36 -19.75 5.54 -11.74
C VAL A 36 -19.02 4.45 -12.51
N ALA A 37 -17.77 4.17 -12.12
CA ALA A 37 -16.97 3.11 -12.71
C ALA A 37 -15.98 2.54 -11.69
N GLU A 38 -15.45 1.35 -11.98
CA GLU A 38 -14.17 0.95 -11.38
C GLU A 38 -13.10 1.95 -11.84
N PRO A 39 -12.23 2.45 -10.95
CA PRO A 39 -11.20 3.36 -11.40
C PRO A 39 -10.16 2.64 -12.31
N ASP A 40 -9.44 3.37 -13.14
CA ASP A 40 -8.53 2.85 -14.16
C ASP A 40 -7.10 3.34 -13.92
N GLY A 41 -6.15 3.02 -14.81
CA GLY A 41 -4.78 3.58 -14.78
C GLY A 41 -3.89 3.11 -13.64
N PHE A 42 -4.07 1.87 -13.17
CA PHE A 42 -3.18 1.28 -12.14
C PHE A 42 -1.74 1.20 -12.65
N LEU A 43 -0.80 1.69 -11.85
CA LEU A 43 0.63 1.54 -12.12
C LEU A 43 1.20 0.47 -11.18
N PRO A 44 2.14 -0.36 -11.66
CA PRO A 44 2.76 -1.38 -10.81
C PRO A 44 3.51 -0.71 -9.64
N PHE A 45 3.45 -1.33 -8.46
CA PHE A 45 4.29 -0.95 -7.32
C PHE A 45 5.17 -2.13 -6.95
N ILE A 46 6.46 -2.07 -7.33
CA ILE A 46 7.55 -3.07 -7.17
C ILE A 46 7.25 -4.52 -7.63
N ASP A 47 6.00 -4.95 -7.60
CA ASP A 47 5.47 -6.25 -7.92
C ASP A 47 4.42 -6.14 -9.03
N SER A 48 4.58 -6.92 -10.09
CA SER A 48 3.66 -6.98 -11.23
C SER A 48 2.23 -7.45 -10.88
N GLY A 49 2.05 -8.03 -9.69
CA GLY A 49 0.77 -8.60 -9.22
C GLY A 49 -0.04 -7.73 -8.26
N GLN A 50 0.53 -6.65 -7.73
CA GLN A 50 -0.13 -5.78 -6.74
C GLN A 50 -0.64 -4.51 -7.43
N ARG A 51 -1.96 -4.29 -7.41
CA ARG A 51 -2.61 -3.23 -8.19
C ARG A 51 -2.76 -1.98 -7.34
N ALA A 52 -1.74 -1.14 -7.23
CA ALA A 52 -1.89 0.14 -6.55
C ALA A 52 -2.38 1.23 -7.51
N ARG A 53 -3.40 2.01 -7.11
CA ARG A 53 -3.72 3.31 -7.70
C ARG A 53 -3.00 4.37 -6.92
N TYR A 54 -2.24 5.21 -7.58
CA TYR A 54 -1.69 6.39 -6.94
C TYR A 54 -2.71 7.50 -7.13
N PHE A 55 -3.33 7.97 -6.06
CA PHE A 55 -4.07 9.22 -6.15
C PHE A 55 -3.03 10.31 -5.95
N VAL A 56 -2.69 10.98 -7.05
CA VAL A 56 -1.65 11.99 -7.10
C VAL A 56 -2.22 13.28 -6.50
N GLY A 57 -1.79 13.63 -5.28
CA GLY A 57 -1.73 15.04 -4.91
C GLY A 57 -0.67 15.70 -5.79
N ASP A 58 -1.02 16.82 -6.43
CA ASP A 58 -0.15 17.58 -7.35
C ASP A 58 1.24 17.82 -6.76
N ALA A 59 2.20 17.01 -7.20
CA ALA A 59 3.63 17.23 -7.15
C ALA A 59 4.31 16.20 -8.07
N SER A 60 4.37 16.50 -9.37
CA SER A 60 5.37 15.97 -10.32
C SER A 60 5.80 14.50 -10.17
N THR A 61 4.86 13.55 -10.06
CA THR A 61 5.16 12.11 -10.14
C THR A 61 5.28 11.66 -11.59
N SER A 62 6.35 10.93 -11.94
CA SER A 62 6.54 10.35 -13.27
C SER A 62 5.83 8.98 -13.37
N PRO A 63 5.25 8.60 -14.53
CA PRO A 63 4.70 7.27 -14.76
C PRO A 63 5.70 6.13 -14.53
N GLU A 64 6.99 6.43 -14.70
CA GLU A 64 8.11 5.50 -14.50
C GLU A 64 8.37 5.23 -13.01
N ARG A 65 8.05 6.19 -12.13
CA ARG A 65 8.24 6.08 -10.67
C ARG A 65 6.98 6.52 -9.91
N PRO A 66 5.87 5.79 -10.08
CA PRO A 66 4.60 6.13 -9.45
C PRO A 66 4.67 6.03 -7.93
N SER A 67 5.66 5.30 -7.44
CA SER A 67 5.99 5.19 -6.04
C SER A 67 6.35 6.53 -5.39
N ASN A 68 6.71 7.56 -6.15
CA ASN A 68 7.07 8.87 -5.59
C ASN A 68 5.85 9.74 -5.24
N ALA A 69 4.64 9.21 -5.40
CA ALA A 69 3.44 9.95 -5.09
C ALA A 69 3.36 10.23 -3.58
N THR A 70 2.99 11.46 -3.22
CA THR A 70 2.77 11.89 -1.84
C THR A 70 1.82 10.95 -1.08
N TYR A 71 0.83 10.39 -1.79
CA TYR A 71 -0.02 9.32 -1.28
C TYR A 71 -0.51 8.38 -2.39
N LYS A 72 -0.99 7.20 -1.98
CA LYS A 72 -1.20 6.03 -2.83
C LYS A 72 -2.33 5.18 -2.30
N LEU A 73 -3.33 4.91 -3.11
CA LEU A 73 -4.40 3.95 -2.84
C LEU A 73 -4.06 2.55 -3.42
N GLY A 74 -3.50 1.66 -2.61
CA GLY A 74 -3.14 0.30 -3.01
C GLY A 74 -4.31 -0.69 -3.04
N VAL A 75 -4.34 -1.63 -4.01
CA VAL A 75 -5.12 -2.89 -3.93
C VAL A 75 -4.15 -4.07 -3.85
N VAL A 76 -4.14 -4.74 -2.71
CA VAL A 76 -3.28 -5.90 -2.44
C VAL A 76 -4.07 -7.19 -2.68
N ARG A 77 -3.51 -8.10 -3.47
CA ARG A 77 -4.13 -9.39 -3.83
C ARG A 77 -4.43 -10.23 -2.56
N PRO A 78 -5.51 -11.02 -2.52
CA PRO A 78 -5.76 -11.99 -1.44
C PRO A 78 -4.54 -12.84 -1.09
N HIS A 79 -4.29 -13.06 0.19
CA HIS A 79 -3.21 -13.93 0.69
C HIS A 79 -1.86 -13.67 0.01
N SER A 80 -1.43 -12.41 0.03
CA SER A 80 -0.17 -12.00 -0.59
C SER A 80 0.48 -10.89 0.21
N ALA A 81 1.78 -10.68 0.01
CA ALA A 81 2.51 -9.55 0.54
C ALA A 81 3.31 -8.89 -0.57
N PHE A 82 3.70 -7.64 -0.36
CA PHE A 82 4.67 -6.97 -1.22
C PHE A 82 6.04 -7.62 -1.08
N THR A 83 6.89 -7.43 -2.08
CA THR A 83 8.33 -7.70 -1.92
C THR A 83 8.87 -6.84 -0.77
N PRO A 84 9.64 -7.40 0.18
CA PRO A 84 10.23 -6.61 1.25
C PRO A 84 11.11 -5.49 0.71
N HIS A 85 10.97 -4.30 1.29
CA HIS A 85 11.69 -3.10 0.86
C HIS A 85 11.90 -2.15 2.03
N ALA A 86 12.68 -1.10 1.78
CA ALA A 86 12.81 0.05 2.65
C ALA A 86 12.58 1.34 1.86
N HIS A 87 12.17 2.40 2.55
CA HIS A 87 11.98 3.72 1.99
C HIS A 87 13.00 4.70 2.56
N GLY A 88 13.58 5.59 1.74
CA GLY A 88 14.47 6.65 2.24
C GLY A 88 13.79 7.67 3.17
N GLY A 89 12.46 7.75 3.16
CA GLY A 89 11.65 8.58 4.06
C GLY A 89 10.67 7.75 4.90
N GLU A 90 10.03 8.37 5.89
CA GLU A 90 9.01 7.65 6.68
C GLU A 90 7.84 7.22 5.80
N HIS A 91 7.22 6.10 6.17
CA HIS A 91 6.12 5.50 5.44
C HIS A 91 4.93 5.27 6.35
N PHE A 92 3.75 5.66 5.89
CA PHE A 92 2.49 5.55 6.58
C PHE A 92 1.57 4.66 5.76
N VAL A 93 1.01 3.60 6.34
CA VAL A 93 0.08 2.71 5.64
C VAL A 93 -1.18 2.51 6.45
N LEU A 94 -2.29 3.06 5.97
CA LEU A 94 -3.64 2.80 6.47
C LEU A 94 -4.19 1.54 5.82
N SER A 95 -4.56 0.56 6.62
CA SER A 95 -5.26 -0.64 6.17
C SER A 95 -6.77 -0.47 6.27
N LEU A 96 -7.49 -0.70 5.17
CA LEU A 96 -8.96 -0.77 5.19
C LEU A 96 -9.48 -2.21 5.34
N GLY A 97 -8.58 -3.18 5.50
CA GLY A 97 -8.89 -4.60 5.62
C GLY A 97 -8.04 -5.28 6.70
N TYR A 98 -8.02 -6.62 6.67
CA TYR A 98 -7.17 -7.39 7.56
C TYR A 98 -5.80 -7.59 6.93
N ALA A 99 -4.81 -6.93 7.52
CA ALA A 99 -3.47 -6.88 6.97
C ALA A 99 -2.42 -7.34 7.98
N SER A 100 -1.20 -7.45 7.50
CA SER A 100 -0.01 -7.59 8.31
C SER A 100 1.09 -6.66 7.80
N CYS A 101 2.00 -6.31 8.69
CA CYS A 101 3.27 -5.70 8.33
C CYS A 101 4.40 -6.56 8.91
N GLY A 102 5.18 -7.18 8.04
CA GLY A 102 6.47 -7.75 8.38
C GLY A 102 7.47 -6.61 8.57
N LEU A 103 8.24 -6.64 9.65
CA LEU A 103 9.26 -5.66 10.02
C LEU A 103 10.51 -6.42 10.44
N TYR A 104 11.70 -5.85 10.22
CA TYR A 104 12.92 -6.42 10.78
C TYR A 104 13.28 -5.71 12.09
N ASP A 105 13.20 -6.44 13.20
CA ASP A 105 13.66 -5.98 14.51
C ASP A 105 15.19 -6.06 14.55
N GLN A 106 15.84 -4.89 14.45
CA GLN A 106 17.29 -4.80 14.45
C GLN A 106 17.93 -5.18 15.79
N HIS A 107 17.22 -5.02 16.92
CA HIS A 107 17.76 -5.35 18.23
C HIS A 107 17.71 -6.86 18.49
N ALA A 108 16.62 -7.51 18.09
CA ALA A 108 16.45 -8.95 18.19
C ALA A 108 16.96 -9.73 16.96
N GLU A 109 17.51 -9.02 15.97
CA GLU A 109 17.98 -9.54 14.68
C GLU A 109 17.01 -10.50 13.98
N ARG A 110 15.71 -10.22 14.00
CA ARG A 110 14.69 -11.13 13.47
C ARG A 110 13.55 -10.41 12.77
N ALA A 111 12.93 -11.10 11.83
CA ALA A 111 11.65 -10.70 11.27
C ALA A 111 10.54 -10.82 12.33
N VAL A 112 9.70 -9.79 12.43
CA VAL A 112 8.50 -9.77 13.27
C VAL A 112 7.30 -9.41 12.40
N ARG A 113 6.12 -9.91 12.78
CA ARG A 113 4.88 -9.64 12.05
C ARG A 113 3.87 -8.95 12.96
N VAL A 114 3.46 -7.75 12.56
CA VAL A 114 2.38 -7.00 13.21
C VAL A 114 1.09 -7.28 12.48
N SER A 115 0.06 -7.74 13.20
CA SER A 115 -1.28 -7.92 12.63
C SER A 115 -2.07 -6.61 12.72
N LEU A 116 -2.71 -6.21 11.63
CA LEU A 116 -3.45 -4.96 11.50
C LEU A 116 -4.92 -5.26 11.21
N THR A 117 -5.82 -4.61 11.93
CA THR A 117 -7.26 -4.67 11.69
C THR A 117 -7.73 -3.55 10.76
N PRO A 118 -8.92 -3.64 10.14
CA PRO A 118 -9.45 -2.54 9.34
C PRO A 118 -9.48 -1.21 10.11
N GLY A 119 -9.06 -0.12 9.48
CA GLY A 119 -8.96 1.21 10.09
C GLY A 119 -7.66 1.47 10.84
N THR A 120 -6.67 0.57 10.77
CA THR A 120 -5.38 0.74 11.46
C THR A 120 -4.36 1.41 10.56
N LEU A 121 -3.68 2.44 11.08
CA LEU A 121 -2.53 3.09 10.46
C LEU A 121 -1.24 2.58 11.11
N ILE A 122 -0.25 2.19 10.31
CA ILE A 122 1.12 1.94 10.78
C ILE A 122 2.05 3.03 10.23
N ARG A 123 2.91 3.58 11.10
CA ARG A 123 4.04 4.44 10.73
C ARG A 123 5.30 3.60 10.80
N ILE A 124 6.10 3.67 9.75
CA ILE A 124 7.33 2.93 9.57
C ILE A 124 8.45 3.97 9.36
N PRO A 125 9.46 4.02 10.24
CA PRO A 125 10.58 4.95 10.09
C PRO A 125 11.33 4.78 8.77
N ALA A 126 12.00 5.85 8.35
CA ALA A 126 12.92 5.81 7.22
C ALA A 126 13.93 4.66 7.37
N LEU A 127 14.24 4.02 6.24
CA LEU A 127 15.14 2.88 6.09
C LEU A 127 14.79 1.63 6.92
N MET A 128 13.64 1.59 7.59
CA MET A 128 13.20 0.38 8.29
C MET A 128 12.74 -0.68 7.26
N PRO A 129 13.37 -1.87 7.23
CA PRO A 129 12.97 -2.96 6.33
C PRO A 129 11.58 -3.46 6.69
N HIS A 130 10.68 -3.53 5.71
CA HIS A 130 9.32 -3.97 5.93
C HIS A 130 8.68 -4.61 4.70
N SER A 131 7.55 -5.28 4.92
CA SER A 131 6.68 -5.82 3.88
C SER A 131 5.24 -5.74 4.36
N PHE A 132 4.34 -5.25 3.51
CA PHE A 132 2.92 -5.15 3.83
C PHE A 132 2.12 -6.27 3.16
N GLY A 133 1.19 -6.88 3.90
CA GLY A 133 0.53 -8.12 3.50
C GLY A 133 -0.98 -8.13 3.71
N ASN A 134 -1.67 -8.84 2.83
CA ASN A 134 -3.09 -9.15 2.91
C ASN A 134 -3.33 -10.54 3.50
N ARG A 135 -3.99 -10.58 4.66
CA ARG A 135 -4.33 -11.82 5.39
C ARG A 135 -5.66 -12.43 4.96
N ALA A 136 -6.47 -11.68 4.23
CA ALA A 136 -7.82 -12.05 3.84
C ALA A 136 -7.85 -12.78 2.49
N GLY A 137 -8.96 -13.50 2.27
CA GLY A 137 -9.30 -14.12 0.99
C GLY A 137 -9.95 -13.15 -0.02
N SER A 138 -10.09 -11.88 0.34
CA SER A 138 -10.61 -10.80 -0.51
C SER A 138 -9.52 -9.76 -0.78
N PRO A 139 -9.63 -8.95 -1.84
CA PRO A 139 -8.72 -7.83 -2.06
C PRO A 139 -8.65 -6.92 -0.83
N LEU A 140 -7.47 -6.35 -0.59
CA LEU A 140 -7.22 -5.43 0.51
C LEU A 140 -6.91 -4.06 -0.05
N LEU A 141 -7.68 -3.06 0.39
CA LEU A 141 -7.41 -1.67 0.11
C LEU A 141 -6.49 -1.07 1.17
N ILE A 142 -5.50 -0.31 0.72
CA ILE A 142 -4.60 0.45 1.57
C ILE A 142 -4.50 1.89 1.08
N LEU A 143 -4.29 2.82 2.00
CA LEU A 143 -3.80 4.16 1.67
C LEU A 143 -2.40 4.29 2.25
N ALA A 144 -1.40 4.46 1.39
CA ALA A 144 -0.02 4.64 1.77
C ALA A 144 0.42 6.09 1.50
N ALA A 145 1.26 6.65 2.34
CA ALA A 145 1.85 7.98 2.18
C ALA A 145 3.28 7.96 2.70
N ASN A 146 4.12 8.87 2.20
CA ASN A 146 5.50 8.97 2.67
C ASN A 146 5.86 10.41 2.95
N THR A 147 6.69 10.61 3.97
CA THR A 147 7.28 11.92 4.26
C THR A 147 8.66 11.99 3.66
N GLY A 148 9.01 13.11 3.02
CA GLY A 148 10.41 13.48 2.82
C GLY A 148 10.98 13.35 1.42
N PHE A 149 10.26 12.84 0.42
CA PHE A 149 10.70 12.90 -0.98
C PHE A 149 9.51 13.08 -1.92
N GLY A 150 9.08 14.33 -2.08
CA GLY A 150 8.47 14.74 -3.34
C GLY A 150 9.60 14.92 -4.34
N ILE A 151 9.40 14.50 -5.59
CA ILE A 151 10.37 14.54 -6.70
C ILE A 151 11.25 13.27 -6.80
N ASP A 152 11.45 12.90 -8.06
CA ASP A 152 12.19 11.80 -8.67
C ASP A 152 13.49 11.34 -7.97
N HIS A 153 13.39 10.69 -6.80
CA HIS A 153 14.55 10.13 -6.11
C HIS A 153 14.68 8.62 -6.38
N GLU A 154 15.91 8.18 -6.63
CA GLU A 154 16.25 6.78 -6.95
C GLU A 154 16.08 5.82 -5.76
N ASP A 155 15.74 6.35 -4.59
CA ASP A 155 15.78 5.66 -3.29
C ASP A 155 14.40 5.46 -2.68
N TYR A 156 13.35 5.60 -3.49
CA TYR A 156 12.01 5.51 -2.95
C TYR A 156 11.71 4.11 -2.40
N ALA A 157 12.00 3.03 -3.13
CA ALA A 157 11.83 1.67 -2.63
C ALA A 157 13.08 0.84 -2.92
N ILE A 158 13.84 0.53 -1.87
CA ILE A 158 15.10 -0.21 -1.96
C ILE A 158 14.82 -1.67 -1.61
N THR A 159 14.93 -2.56 -2.59
CA THR A 159 14.83 -4.02 -2.38
C THR A 159 16.15 -4.60 -1.87
N ALA A 160 16.15 -5.89 -1.50
CA ALA A 160 17.38 -6.57 -1.10
C ALA A 160 18.45 -6.52 -2.20
N SER A 161 18.04 -6.77 -3.45
CA SER A 161 18.93 -6.73 -4.61
C SER A 161 19.48 -5.32 -4.88
N ASP A 162 18.67 -4.27 -4.69
CA ASP A 162 19.13 -2.89 -4.84
C ASP A 162 20.18 -2.53 -3.77
N ALA A 163 19.94 -2.95 -2.52
CA ALA A 163 20.89 -2.75 -1.43
C ALA A 163 22.19 -3.54 -1.66
N GLU A 164 22.12 -4.77 -2.17
CA GLU A 164 23.31 -5.56 -2.52
C GLU A 164 24.13 -4.89 -3.63
N ALA A 165 23.48 -4.42 -4.69
CA ALA A 165 24.15 -3.73 -5.81
C ALA A 165 24.90 -2.49 -5.32
N ARG A 166 24.25 -1.65 -4.51
CA ARG A 166 24.85 -0.43 -3.95
C ARG A 166 25.95 -0.70 -2.93
N GLY A 167 25.85 -1.80 -2.19
CA GLY A 167 26.90 -2.25 -1.27
C GLY A 167 28.18 -2.72 -1.98
N ALA A 168 28.10 -3.07 -3.26
CA ALA A 168 29.21 -3.55 -4.08
C ALA A 168 29.94 -2.43 -4.86
N GLU A 169 29.36 -1.24 -4.97
CA GLU A 169 29.97 -0.12 -5.69
C GLU A 169 31.19 0.47 -4.93
N PRO A 170 32.29 0.81 -5.63
CA PRO A 170 33.42 1.49 -5.02
C PRO A 170 32.97 2.82 -4.41
N ARG A 171 33.22 3.03 -3.12
CA ARG A 171 32.82 4.27 -2.43
C ARG A 171 33.71 5.43 -2.84
N ASP A 172 33.10 6.54 -3.24
CA ASP A 172 33.75 7.84 -3.24
C ASP A 172 34.07 8.27 -1.81
N ALA A 173 35.30 8.75 -1.60
CA ALA A 173 35.76 9.22 -0.30
C ALA A 173 34.98 10.48 0.13
N GLY A 174 33.92 10.30 0.92
CA GLY A 174 33.14 11.40 1.50
C GLY A 174 31.61 11.25 1.46
N ALA A 175 31.08 10.21 0.82
CA ALA A 175 29.64 9.95 0.84
C ALA A 175 29.16 9.48 2.23
N PRO A 176 27.93 9.83 2.66
CA PRO A 176 27.32 9.29 3.87
C PRO A 176 27.35 7.76 3.87
N VAL A 177 27.66 7.16 5.02
CA VAL A 177 27.72 5.70 5.15
C VAL A 177 26.30 5.16 5.36
N ASP A 178 25.58 4.92 4.28
CA ASP A 178 24.43 4.01 4.33
C ASP A 178 24.97 2.57 4.45
N ASP A 179 24.54 1.85 5.48
CA ASP A 179 24.92 0.45 5.74
C ASP A 179 24.08 -0.50 4.87
N PHE A 180 24.25 -0.38 3.55
CA PHE A 180 23.55 -1.20 2.57
C PHE A 180 23.74 -2.72 2.76
N PRO A 181 24.92 -3.24 3.14
CA PRO A 181 25.06 -4.67 3.45
C PRO A 181 24.16 -5.14 4.60
N ARG A 182 24.02 -4.33 5.66
CA ARG A 182 23.10 -4.64 6.77
C ARG A 182 21.65 -4.55 6.33
N LEU A 183 21.30 -3.55 5.52
CA LEU A 183 19.95 -3.40 4.95
C LEU A 183 19.58 -4.62 4.08
N ALA A 184 20.48 -5.04 3.19
CA ALA A 184 20.31 -6.24 2.37
C ALA A 184 20.05 -7.49 3.22
N LYS A 185 20.88 -7.74 4.25
CA LYS A 185 20.71 -8.86 5.19
C LYS A 185 19.31 -8.85 5.83
N ALA A 186 18.87 -7.67 6.30
CA ALA A 186 17.56 -7.53 6.92
C ALA A 186 16.40 -7.76 5.94
N LEU A 187 16.51 -7.27 4.70
CA LEU A 187 15.51 -7.48 3.65
C LEU A 187 15.44 -8.96 3.23
N ARG A 188 16.58 -9.65 3.07
CA ARG A 188 16.62 -11.11 2.82
C ARG A 188 15.98 -11.91 3.96
N ALA A 189 16.21 -11.51 5.21
CA ALA A 189 15.56 -12.16 6.34
C ALA A 189 14.02 -12.02 6.27
N LEU A 190 13.52 -10.85 5.86
CA LEU A 190 12.09 -10.64 5.62
C LEU A 190 11.55 -11.43 4.43
N GLU A 191 12.30 -11.56 3.34
CA GLU A 191 11.90 -12.37 2.18
C GLU A 191 11.62 -13.82 2.58
N SER A 192 12.50 -14.39 3.43
CA SER A 192 12.33 -15.74 3.95
C SER A 192 11.08 -15.91 4.84
N ALA A 193 10.59 -14.82 5.41
CA ALA A 193 9.48 -14.77 6.35
C ALA A 193 8.23 -14.05 5.77
N ASN A 194 8.16 -13.85 4.45
CA ASN A 194 7.16 -12.99 3.79
C ASN A 194 5.77 -13.62 3.67
N ASP A 195 5.33 -14.36 4.69
CA ASP A 195 3.97 -14.88 4.82
C ASP A 195 3.09 -13.83 5.53
N PRO A 196 2.03 -13.32 4.87
CA PRO A 196 1.11 -12.38 5.51
C PRO A 196 0.37 -13.02 6.70
N GLY A 197 0.25 -14.35 6.73
CA GLY A 197 -0.48 -15.11 7.73
C GLY A 197 -1.98 -15.17 7.46
N ALA A 198 -2.69 -15.92 8.31
CA ALA A 198 -4.13 -16.12 8.19
C ALA A 198 -4.93 -15.25 9.16
N MET A 199 -6.17 -14.95 8.78
CA MET A 199 -7.17 -14.42 9.71
C MET A 199 -7.63 -15.50 10.69
N THR A 200 -7.70 -15.13 11.97
CA THR A 200 -8.35 -15.90 13.03
C THR A 200 -9.86 -16.03 12.79
N LEU A 201 -10.51 -16.97 13.50
CA LEU A 201 -11.96 -17.15 13.42
C LEU A 201 -12.74 -15.88 13.82
N ARG A 202 -12.28 -15.18 14.87
CA ARG A 202 -12.87 -13.92 15.33
C ARG A 202 -12.81 -12.85 14.24
N GLU A 203 -11.68 -12.73 13.56
CA GLU A 203 -11.50 -11.77 12.47
C GLU A 203 -12.36 -12.12 11.26
N ARG A 204 -12.50 -13.41 10.93
CA ARG A 204 -13.39 -13.87 9.85
C ARG A 204 -14.86 -13.53 10.16
N LEU A 205 -15.29 -13.73 11.40
CA LEU A 205 -16.64 -13.35 11.84
C LEU A 205 -16.86 -11.84 11.72
N ALA A 206 -15.94 -11.03 12.27
CA ALA A 206 -16.03 -9.58 12.19
C ALA A 206 -16.00 -9.05 10.74
N SER A 207 -15.21 -9.67 9.86
CA SER A 207 -15.22 -9.38 8.42
C SER A 207 -16.59 -9.64 7.78
N ARG A 208 -17.24 -10.76 8.13
CA ARG A 208 -18.61 -11.07 7.65
C ARG A 208 -19.63 -10.05 8.15
N LEU A 209 -19.57 -9.68 9.42
CA LEU A 209 -20.47 -8.68 10.01
C LEU A 209 -20.31 -7.31 9.35
N ARG A 210 -19.06 -6.86 9.09
CA ARG A 210 -18.81 -5.62 8.35
C ARG A 210 -19.39 -5.65 6.94
N ARG A 211 -19.26 -6.77 6.22
CA ARG A 211 -19.91 -6.92 4.91
C ARG A 211 -21.42 -6.85 4.99
N ALA A 212 -22.03 -7.44 6.03
CA ALA A 212 -23.46 -7.36 6.25
C ALA A 212 -23.89 -5.91 6.56
N ALA A 213 -23.21 -5.23 7.48
CA ALA A 213 -23.48 -3.83 7.82
C ALA A 213 -23.34 -2.91 6.60
N HIS A 214 -22.26 -3.05 5.84
CA HIS A 214 -22.05 -2.23 4.64
C HIS A 214 -23.16 -2.41 3.59
N ARG A 215 -23.68 -3.64 3.42
CA ARG A 215 -24.83 -3.89 2.52
C ARG A 215 -26.13 -3.22 2.99
N LEU A 216 -26.25 -2.94 4.29
CA LEU A 216 -27.39 -2.21 4.86
C LEU A 216 -27.23 -0.69 4.69
N GLU A 217 -25.98 -0.20 4.71
CA GLU A 217 -25.65 1.22 4.52
C GLU A 217 -25.61 1.64 3.05
N ALA A 218 -25.36 0.69 2.14
CA ALA A 218 -25.28 0.97 0.71
C ALA A 218 -26.62 1.55 0.19
N PRO A 219 -26.59 2.70 -0.54
CA PRO A 219 -27.77 3.24 -1.19
C PRO A 219 -28.40 2.17 -2.10
N ARG A 220 -29.72 2.05 -2.06
CA ARG A 220 -30.49 1.17 -2.96
C ARG A 220 -30.58 1.75 -4.36
#